data_AF-K0F4L5-F1
#
_entry.id   AF-K0F4L5-F1
#
_cell.length_a   1.000
_cell.length_b   1.000
_cell.length_c   1.000
_cell.angle_alpha   90.00
_cell.angle_beta   90.00
_cell.angle_gamma   90.00
#
_symmetry.space_group_name_H-M   'P 1'
#
loop_
_entity.id
_entity.type
_entity.pdbx_description
1 polymer ?
#
loop_
_entity_poly.entity_id
_entity_poly.type
_entity_poly.pdbx_seq_one_letter_code
_entity_poly.pdbx_strand_id
1 'polypeptide(L)'
;MCSVRTTSLRNALPAGATIGVVTPFARQAALIRRKLRGVESVRVGTAHTFQGGECDAIIFSLVAADGIGSGALAFLDEQANLWNVAITRARAHLFIVGSSDFWVRRGGLGRRLHDEIAVARGDVAWQHGDELRDLLHQRLKQDGCQVDLAVRRSGYVMDALVTTGTGAETAVVLDTGAASAAEFARHLRLQQRRAALLTAPDTQREGYRLPAWQLFANRPTPQVEA
;
A
#
# COMPACT_ATOMS: atom_id res chain seq x y z
N MET A 1 -3.08 19.07 15.81
CA MET A 1 -1.77 18.38 15.97
C MET A 1 -1.90 16.99 15.38
N CYS A 2 -1.41 16.75 14.16
CA CYS A 2 -1.27 15.37 13.67
C CYS A 2 -0.06 14.76 14.37
N SER A 3 -0.29 13.93 15.38
CA SER A 3 0.74 13.06 15.94
C SER A 3 1.10 12.04 14.86
N VAL A 4 2.04 12.40 14.00
CA VAL A 4 2.66 11.43 13.10
C VAL A 4 3.51 10.55 14.01
N ARG A 5 3.01 9.35 14.35
CA ARG A 5 3.87 8.31 14.90
C ARG A 5 4.95 8.07 13.86
N THR A 6 6.18 8.52 14.13
CA THR A 6 7.34 8.32 13.26
C THR A 6 7.81 6.87 13.40
N THR A 7 6.98 5.91 12.99
CA THR A 7 7.50 4.58 12.69
C THR A 7 8.34 4.75 11.43
N SER A 8 9.65 4.48 11.52
CA SER A 8 10.52 4.48 10.35
C SER A 8 9.85 3.65 9.26
N LEU A 9 9.60 4.25 8.08
CA LEU A 9 8.93 3.55 6.97
C LEU A 9 9.57 2.18 6.69
N ARG A 10 10.88 2.09 6.88
CA ARG A 10 11.65 0.85 6.75
C ARG A 10 11.20 -0.26 7.71
N ASN A 11 10.79 0.07 8.93
CA ASN A 11 10.33 -0.89 9.94
C ASN A 11 8.86 -1.28 9.70
N ALA A 12 8.10 -0.46 8.96
CA ALA A 12 6.73 -0.78 8.58
C ALA A 12 6.64 -1.69 7.33
N LEU A 13 7.76 -1.96 6.67
CA LEU A 13 7.85 -2.76 5.45
C LEU A 13 8.63 -4.07 5.72
N PRO A 14 8.32 -5.16 5.01
CA PRO A 14 9.06 -6.41 5.14
C PRO A 14 10.52 -6.28 4.66
N ALA A 15 11.37 -7.22 5.09
CA ALA A 15 12.74 -7.33 4.60
C ALA A 15 12.78 -7.46 3.06
N GLY A 16 13.66 -6.70 2.42
CA GLY A 16 13.77 -6.67 0.94
C GLY A 16 12.69 -5.85 0.23
N ALA A 17 11.82 -5.14 0.96
CA ALA A 17 10.92 -4.17 0.35
C ALA A 17 11.69 -3.04 -0.35
N THR A 18 11.20 -2.67 -1.53
CA THR A 18 11.76 -1.61 -2.36
C THR A 18 11.06 -0.28 -2.07
N ILE A 19 11.86 0.77 -1.90
CA ILE A 19 11.36 2.12 -1.64
C ILE A 19 11.79 3.05 -2.77
N GLY A 20 10.85 3.82 -3.30
CA GLY A 20 11.12 4.86 -4.29
C GLY A 20 10.74 6.24 -3.76
N VAL A 21 11.53 7.26 -4.08
CA VAL A 21 11.18 8.67 -3.89
C VAL A 21 11.07 9.33 -5.24
N VAL A 22 9.85 9.75 -5.58
CA VAL A 22 9.50 10.40 -6.84
C VAL A 22 9.24 11.87 -6.58
N THR A 23 9.76 12.75 -7.43
CA THR A 23 9.43 14.18 -7.38
C THR A 23 9.42 14.80 -8.78
N PRO A 24 8.54 15.76 -9.09
CA PRO A 24 8.49 16.36 -10.43
C PRO A 24 9.76 17.16 -10.79
N PHE A 25 10.52 17.62 -9.80
CA PHE A 25 11.62 18.57 -10.00
C PHE A 25 13.00 17.91 -9.88
N ALA A 26 13.82 18.00 -10.92
CA ALA A 26 15.16 17.41 -10.96
C ALA A 26 16.09 17.91 -9.83
N ARG A 27 16.01 19.21 -9.49
CA ARG A 27 16.79 19.79 -8.36
C ARG A 27 16.37 19.19 -7.02
N GLN A 28 15.08 18.93 -6.80
CA GLN A 28 14.60 18.26 -5.60
C GLN A 28 15.11 16.82 -5.55
N ALA A 29 15.05 16.08 -6.67
CA ALA A 29 15.57 14.72 -6.74
C ALA A 29 17.08 14.68 -6.39
N ALA A 30 17.87 15.61 -6.92
CA ALA A 30 19.30 15.72 -6.61
C ALA A 30 19.56 16.02 -5.12
N LEU A 31 18.78 16.91 -4.51
CA LEU A 31 18.89 17.22 -3.08
C LEU A 31 18.57 16.01 -2.20
N ILE A 32 17.49 15.29 -2.50
CA ILE A 32 17.09 14.08 -1.78
C ILE A 32 18.16 12.99 -1.93
N ARG A 33 18.66 12.74 -3.15
CA ARG A 33 19.77 11.79 -3.39
C ARG A 33 20.98 12.11 -2.54
N ARG A 34 21.35 13.39 -2.44
CA ARG A 34 22.48 13.83 -1.60
C ARG A 34 22.24 13.53 -0.12
N LYS A 35 21.01 13.75 0.38
CA LYS A 35 20.65 13.47 1.77
C LYS A 35 20.54 11.98 2.09
N LEU A 36 20.20 11.15 1.11
CA LEU A 36 20.06 9.70 1.25
C LEU A 36 21.31 8.93 0.81
N ARG A 37 22.46 9.59 0.67
CA ARG A 37 23.74 8.90 0.39
C ARG A 37 24.00 7.85 1.48
N GLY A 38 24.31 6.62 1.06
CA GLY A 38 24.51 5.47 1.96
C GLY A 38 23.24 4.66 2.24
N VAL A 39 22.07 5.08 1.76
CA VAL A 39 20.82 4.31 1.85
C VAL A 39 20.54 3.64 0.51
N GLU A 40 21.12 2.46 0.28
CA GLU A 40 21.05 1.75 -1.01
C GLU A 40 19.65 1.23 -1.37
N SER A 41 18.80 1.00 -0.37
CA SER A 41 17.45 0.46 -0.56
C SER A 41 16.44 1.47 -1.12
N VAL A 42 16.84 2.72 -1.36
CA VAL A 42 15.94 3.80 -1.77
C VAL A 42 16.34 4.34 -3.15
N ARG A 43 15.48 4.10 -4.15
CA ARG A 43 15.60 4.73 -5.48
C ARG A 43 15.05 6.14 -5.41
N VAL A 44 15.77 7.13 -5.96
CA VAL A 44 15.30 8.53 -5.99
C VAL A 44 15.37 9.07 -7.40
N GLY A 45 14.35 9.82 -7.84
CA GLY A 45 14.36 10.42 -9.17
C GLY A 45 13.09 11.19 -9.54
N THR A 46 13.05 11.69 -10.78
CA THR A 46 11.85 12.30 -11.35
C THR A 46 10.90 11.25 -11.92
N ALA A 47 9.63 11.58 -12.16
CA ALA A 47 8.66 10.57 -12.59
C ALA A 47 9.11 9.82 -13.86
N HIS A 48 9.73 10.52 -14.83
CA HIS A 48 10.32 9.87 -16.02
C HIS A 48 11.40 8.83 -15.71
N THR A 49 12.20 9.06 -14.66
CA THR A 49 13.24 8.10 -14.27
C THR A 49 12.69 6.81 -13.67
N PHE A 50 11.40 6.73 -13.38
CA PHE A 50 10.73 5.55 -12.82
C PHE A 50 9.94 4.75 -13.84
N GLN A 51 10.12 4.97 -15.14
CA GLN A 51 9.46 4.15 -16.16
C GLN A 51 9.82 2.66 -15.96
N GLY A 52 8.79 1.81 -15.84
CA GLY A 52 8.95 0.37 -15.54
C GLY A 52 9.44 0.03 -14.12
N GLY A 53 9.66 1.03 -13.26
CA GLY A 53 10.23 0.88 -11.92
C GLY A 53 9.19 1.01 -10.81
N GLU A 54 8.36 0.00 -10.62
CA GLU A 54 7.48 -0.05 -9.44
C GLU A 54 8.30 -0.35 -8.17
N CYS A 55 7.84 0.19 -7.04
CA CYS A 55 8.39 -0.09 -5.72
C CYS A 55 7.26 -0.46 -4.76
N ASP A 56 7.58 -1.17 -3.68
CA ASP A 56 6.59 -1.56 -2.65
C ASP A 56 6.02 -0.33 -1.95
N ALA A 57 6.89 0.63 -1.63
CA ALA A 57 6.51 1.95 -1.16
C ALA A 57 7.04 3.05 -2.09
N ILE A 58 6.19 4.03 -2.42
CA ILE A 58 6.59 5.27 -3.09
C ILE A 58 6.34 6.45 -2.17
N ILE A 59 7.34 7.31 -2.04
CA ILE A 59 7.21 8.66 -1.49
C ILE A 59 7.13 9.64 -2.66
N PHE A 60 5.99 10.25 -2.88
CA PHE A 60 5.78 11.28 -3.89
C PHE A 60 5.90 12.67 -3.26
N SER A 61 6.99 13.38 -3.56
CA SER A 61 7.24 14.73 -3.07
C SER A 61 6.77 15.77 -4.11
N LEU A 62 5.68 16.48 -3.76
CA LEU A 62 5.03 17.46 -4.64
C LEU A 62 5.78 18.81 -4.71
N VAL A 63 6.59 19.14 -3.70
CA VAL A 63 7.45 20.36 -3.60
C VAL A 63 6.69 21.69 -3.59
N ALA A 64 5.42 21.72 -4.01
CA ALA A 64 4.62 22.92 -4.02
C ALA A 64 4.09 23.28 -2.62
N ALA A 65 4.28 24.56 -2.28
CA ALA A 65 3.77 25.24 -1.10
C ALA A 65 3.63 26.74 -1.43
N ASP A 66 3.14 27.53 -0.48
CA ASP A 66 3.06 28.99 -0.64
C ASP A 66 4.44 29.58 -1.02
N GLY A 67 4.47 30.42 -2.05
CA GLY A 67 5.70 31.02 -2.60
C GLY A 67 6.34 30.29 -3.78
N ILE A 68 5.81 29.14 -4.22
CA ILE A 68 6.25 28.51 -5.47
C ILE A 68 5.93 29.38 -6.69
N GLY A 69 6.88 29.48 -7.65
CA GLY A 69 6.70 30.27 -8.86
C GLY A 69 5.60 29.74 -9.79
N SER A 70 4.90 30.64 -10.48
CA SER A 70 3.78 30.31 -11.37
C SER A 70 4.13 29.29 -12.46
N GLY A 71 5.31 29.38 -13.05
CA GLY A 71 5.77 28.42 -14.07
C GLY A 71 5.95 27.00 -13.52
N ALA A 72 6.42 26.85 -12.28
CA ALA A 72 6.54 25.54 -11.65
C ALA A 72 5.16 24.93 -11.32
N LEU A 73 4.16 25.78 -11.02
CA LEU A 73 2.78 25.34 -10.84
C LEU A 73 2.10 24.95 -12.16
N ALA A 74 2.28 25.74 -13.22
CA ALA A 74 1.77 25.40 -14.55
C ALA A 74 2.32 24.05 -15.02
N PHE A 75 3.62 23.81 -14.84
CA PHE A 75 4.25 22.52 -15.11
C PHE A 75 3.58 21.36 -14.37
N LEU A 76 3.19 21.53 -13.10
CA LEU A 76 2.53 20.47 -12.34
C LEU A 76 1.10 20.20 -12.82
N ASP A 77 0.38 21.21 -13.30
CA ASP A 77 -0.99 21.06 -13.81
C ASP A 77 -1.02 20.42 -15.20
N GLU A 78 -0.14 20.86 -16.10
CA GLU A 78 -0.06 20.36 -17.47
C GLU A 78 0.40 18.90 -17.52
N GLN A 79 1.22 18.48 -16.56
CA GLN A 79 1.88 17.19 -16.57
C GLN A 79 1.15 16.14 -15.74
N ALA A 80 -0.14 15.92 -16.01
CA ALA A 80 -0.94 14.87 -15.35
C ALA A 80 -0.28 13.48 -15.41
N ASN A 81 0.47 13.20 -16.48
CA ASN A 81 1.23 11.96 -16.61
C ASN A 81 2.28 11.77 -15.49
N LEU A 82 2.90 12.84 -14.98
CA LEU A 82 3.85 12.75 -13.86
C LEU A 82 3.17 12.26 -12.58
N TRP A 83 1.96 12.75 -12.32
CA TRP A 83 1.14 12.32 -11.18
C TRP A 83 0.78 10.84 -11.32
N ASN A 84 0.26 10.46 -12.49
CA ASN A 84 -0.12 9.08 -12.77
C ASN A 84 1.05 8.11 -12.60
N VAL A 85 2.22 8.44 -13.17
CA VAL A 85 3.42 7.61 -13.01
C VAL A 85 3.80 7.50 -11.53
N ALA A 86 3.89 8.62 -10.80
CA ALA A 86 4.26 8.62 -9.39
C ALA A 86 3.31 7.79 -8.51
N ILE A 87 2.00 7.92 -8.73
CA ILE A 87 0.95 7.19 -8.00
C ILE A 87 1.01 5.69 -8.34
N THR A 88 1.04 5.35 -9.63
CA THR A 88 1.00 3.95 -10.10
C THR A 88 2.31 3.18 -9.89
N ARG A 89 3.39 3.84 -9.47
CA ARG A 89 4.63 3.16 -9.09
C ARG A 89 4.53 2.47 -7.73
N ALA A 90 3.57 2.83 -6.89
CA ALA A 90 3.38 2.21 -5.57
C ALA A 90 2.64 0.87 -5.71
N ARG A 91 3.27 -0.23 -5.29
CA ARG A 91 2.59 -1.54 -5.22
C ARG A 91 1.74 -1.68 -3.97
N ALA A 92 2.17 -1.09 -2.87
CA ALA A 92 1.56 -1.26 -1.56
C ALA A 92 1.24 0.05 -0.87
N HIS A 93 2.24 0.93 -0.72
CA HIS A 93 2.07 2.21 -0.04
C HIS A 93 2.47 3.39 -0.91
N LEU A 94 1.61 4.41 -0.91
CA LEU A 94 1.90 5.70 -1.47
C LEU A 94 1.89 6.74 -0.34
N PHE A 95 3.04 7.37 -0.11
CA PHE A 95 3.20 8.49 0.81
C PHE A 95 3.32 9.76 -0.02
N ILE A 96 2.43 10.71 0.22
CA ILE A 96 2.48 12.00 -0.47
C ILE A 96 2.99 13.05 0.50
N VAL A 97 4.03 13.76 0.09
CA VAL A 97 4.69 14.81 0.87
C VAL A 97 4.52 16.14 0.17
N GLY A 98 3.79 17.05 0.81
CA GLY A 98 3.51 18.40 0.33
C GLY A 98 2.63 19.15 1.33
N SER A 99 2.34 20.41 1.04
CA SER A 99 1.40 21.21 1.86
C SER A 99 -0.03 20.86 1.48
N SER A 100 -0.75 20.14 2.36
CA SER A 100 -2.16 19.81 2.17
C SER A 100 -3.00 21.06 1.96
N ASP A 101 -2.79 22.07 2.81
CA ASP A 101 -3.59 23.28 2.83
C ASP A 101 -3.39 24.10 1.56
N PHE A 102 -2.15 24.13 1.03
CA PHE A 102 -1.86 24.75 -0.26
C PHE A 102 -2.67 24.10 -1.39
N TRP A 103 -2.65 22.78 -1.49
CA TRP A 103 -3.35 22.04 -2.56
C TRP A 103 -4.88 22.10 -2.40
N VAL A 104 -5.36 22.09 -1.16
CA VAL A 104 -6.78 22.22 -0.82
C VAL A 104 -7.33 23.59 -1.26
N ARG A 105 -6.60 24.68 -0.98
CA ARG A 105 -6.99 26.05 -1.39
C ARG A 105 -6.89 26.24 -2.90
N ARG A 106 -5.86 25.68 -3.53
CA ARG A 106 -5.58 25.89 -4.96
C ARG A 106 -6.54 25.16 -5.89
N GLY A 107 -6.95 23.93 -5.53
CA GLY A 107 -7.74 23.08 -6.42
C GLY A 107 -6.87 22.26 -7.40
N GLY A 108 -7.48 21.87 -8.52
CA GLY A 108 -6.83 21.07 -9.56
C GLY A 108 -6.53 19.63 -9.14
N LEU A 109 -5.51 19.01 -9.74
CA LEU A 109 -5.12 17.62 -9.48
C LEU A 109 -4.72 17.38 -8.01
N GLY A 110 -4.06 18.34 -7.38
CA GLY A 110 -3.66 18.23 -5.98
C GLY A 110 -4.84 18.14 -5.01
N ARG A 111 -5.91 18.91 -5.25
CA ARG A 111 -7.14 18.81 -4.46
C ARG A 111 -7.85 17.47 -4.69
N ARG A 112 -7.97 17.04 -5.94
CA ARG A 112 -8.57 15.73 -6.27
C ARG A 112 -7.83 14.60 -5.56
N LEU A 113 -6.49 14.60 -5.64
CA LEU A 113 -5.67 13.63 -4.94
C LEU A 113 -5.87 13.68 -3.42
N HIS A 114 -5.96 14.88 -2.84
CA HIS A 114 -6.25 15.04 -1.41
C HIS A 114 -7.60 14.40 -1.01
N ASP A 115 -8.65 14.65 -1.78
CA ASP A 115 -9.99 14.12 -1.50
C ASP A 115 -10.02 12.59 -1.66
N GLU A 116 -9.36 12.04 -2.69
CA GLU A 116 -9.21 10.59 -2.87
C GLU A 116 -8.42 9.92 -1.74
N ILE A 117 -7.39 10.58 -1.19
CA ILE A 117 -6.68 10.06 -0.01
C ILE A 117 -7.60 9.99 1.20
N ALA A 118 -8.47 11.00 1.40
CA ALA A 118 -9.40 11.00 2.51
C ALA A 118 -10.39 9.83 2.40
N VAL A 119 -10.93 9.58 1.21
CA VAL A 119 -11.79 8.43 0.92
C VAL A 119 -11.03 7.11 1.12
N ALA A 120 -9.82 6.99 0.57
CA ALA A 120 -8.99 5.79 0.67
C ALA A 120 -8.54 5.46 2.11
N ARG A 121 -8.57 6.42 3.04
CA ARG A 121 -8.31 6.23 4.47
C ARG A 121 -9.53 5.80 5.27
N GLY A 122 -10.72 5.87 4.68
CA GLY A 122 -11.95 5.44 5.32
C GLY A 122 -12.00 3.93 5.58
N ASP A 123 -13.14 3.50 6.10
CA ASP A 123 -13.41 2.10 6.41
C ASP A 123 -13.25 1.21 5.17
N VAL A 124 -12.74 0.01 5.40
CA VAL A 124 -12.58 -0.98 4.33
C VAL A 124 -13.91 -1.69 4.16
N ALA A 125 -14.53 -1.50 2.99
CA ALA A 125 -15.68 -2.29 2.61
C ALA A 125 -15.24 -3.70 2.17
N TRP A 126 -16.00 -4.71 2.58
CA TRP A 126 -15.87 -6.07 2.07
C TRP A 126 -16.16 -6.12 0.56
N GLN A 127 -15.37 -6.88 -0.21
CA GLN A 127 -15.40 -6.84 -1.68
C GLN A 127 -15.81 -8.15 -2.37
N HIS A 128 -15.97 -9.26 -1.64
CA HIS A 128 -16.13 -10.59 -2.23
C HIS A 128 -17.54 -11.19 -2.13
N GLY A 129 -18.55 -10.39 -1.75
CA GLY A 129 -19.93 -10.84 -1.55
C GLY A 129 -20.16 -11.59 -0.23
N ASP A 130 -21.40 -11.63 0.23
CA ASP A 130 -21.73 -12.08 1.60
C ASP A 130 -21.48 -13.58 1.84
N GLU A 131 -21.70 -14.43 0.83
CA GLU A 131 -21.46 -15.88 0.96
C GLU A 131 -19.98 -16.20 1.30
N LEU A 132 -19.04 -15.58 0.58
CA LEU A 132 -17.61 -15.76 0.88
C LEU A 132 -17.23 -15.13 2.21
N ARG A 133 -17.90 -14.06 2.63
CA ARG A 133 -17.67 -13.42 3.92
C ARG A 133 -17.99 -14.38 5.07
N ASP A 134 -19.18 -14.96 5.02
CA ASP A 134 -19.68 -15.86 6.05
C ASP A 134 -18.86 -17.15 6.07
N LEU A 135 -18.57 -17.71 4.91
CA LEU A 135 -17.77 -18.92 4.79
C LEU A 135 -16.33 -18.69 5.28
N LEU A 136 -15.70 -17.56 4.95
CA LEU A 136 -14.38 -17.21 5.46
C LEU A 136 -14.39 -17.08 6.98
N HIS A 137 -15.36 -16.35 7.54
CA HIS A 137 -15.49 -16.18 8.99
C HIS A 137 -15.66 -17.52 9.68
N GLN A 138 -16.57 -18.36 9.19
CA GLN A 138 -16.83 -19.69 9.74
C GLN A 138 -15.58 -20.57 9.72
N ARG A 139 -14.78 -20.52 8.64
CA ARG A 139 -13.58 -21.35 8.48
C ARG A 139 -12.39 -20.88 9.31
N LEU A 140 -12.26 -19.58 9.57
CA LEU A 140 -11.18 -19.02 10.37
C LEU A 140 -11.50 -18.99 11.87
N LYS A 141 -12.78 -19.00 12.24
CA LYS A 141 -13.21 -19.02 13.64
C LYS A 141 -12.80 -20.34 14.28
N GLN A 142 -11.79 -20.26 15.14
CA GLN A 142 -11.28 -21.35 15.95
C GLN A 142 -11.23 -20.90 17.42
N ASP A 143 -11.25 -21.85 18.35
CA ASP A 143 -11.19 -21.54 19.78
C ASP A 143 -9.92 -20.75 20.12
N GLY A 144 -10.08 -19.68 20.91
CA GLY A 144 -8.96 -18.81 21.32
C GLY A 144 -8.43 -17.86 20.23
N CYS A 145 -9.09 -17.77 19.07
CA CYS A 145 -8.74 -16.82 18.02
C CYS A 145 -9.82 -15.75 17.82
N GLN A 146 -9.40 -14.50 17.66
CA GLN A 146 -10.25 -13.40 17.18
C GLN A 146 -10.11 -13.27 15.66
N VAL A 147 -11.22 -13.15 14.94
CA VAL A 147 -11.24 -13.01 13.49
C VAL A 147 -11.95 -11.71 13.12
N ASP A 148 -11.19 -10.75 12.61
CA ASP A 148 -11.70 -9.49 12.10
C ASP A 148 -11.66 -9.51 10.57
N LEU A 149 -12.76 -9.17 9.90
CA LEU A 149 -12.83 -9.14 8.43
C LEU A 149 -12.67 -7.72 7.89
N ALA A 150 -12.15 -7.60 6.68
CA ALA A 150 -11.98 -6.32 5.98
C ALA A 150 -11.28 -5.27 6.87
N VAL A 151 -10.05 -5.58 7.28
CA VAL A 151 -9.31 -4.76 8.25
C VAL A 151 -8.29 -3.89 7.53
N ARG A 152 -8.14 -2.65 7.97
CA ARG A 152 -6.97 -1.82 7.65
C ARG A 152 -5.99 -1.81 8.81
N ARG A 153 -4.74 -2.22 8.58
CA ARG A 153 -3.67 -2.11 9.58
C ARG A 153 -2.38 -1.64 8.96
N SER A 154 -1.78 -0.61 9.55
CA SER A 154 -0.57 0.06 9.01
C SER A 154 -0.72 0.49 7.53
N GLY A 155 -1.94 0.86 7.12
CA GLY A 155 -2.29 1.25 5.75
C GLY A 155 -2.61 0.08 4.82
N TYR A 156 -2.20 -1.14 5.15
CA TYR A 156 -2.55 -2.33 4.38
C TYR A 156 -4.00 -2.72 4.60
N VAL A 157 -4.65 -3.19 3.53
CA VAL A 157 -5.97 -3.82 3.58
C VAL A 157 -5.79 -5.33 3.53
N MET A 158 -6.46 -6.03 4.45
CA MET A 158 -6.49 -7.48 4.52
C MET A 158 -7.94 -7.95 4.57
N ASP A 159 -8.22 -9.09 3.94
CA ASP A 159 -9.57 -9.66 3.88
C ASP A 159 -9.98 -10.24 5.23
N ALA A 160 -9.02 -10.81 5.97
CA ALA A 160 -9.19 -11.15 7.38
C ALA A 160 -7.89 -10.93 8.17
N LEU A 161 -8.03 -10.66 9.46
CA LEU A 161 -6.97 -10.69 10.46
C LEU A 161 -7.36 -11.70 11.53
N VAL A 162 -6.57 -12.75 11.68
CA VAL A 162 -6.72 -13.75 12.73
C VAL A 162 -5.72 -13.45 13.82
N THR A 163 -6.17 -13.17 15.04
CA THR A 163 -5.31 -12.93 16.20
C THR A 163 -5.49 -14.07 17.18
N THR A 164 -4.43 -14.80 17.46
CA THR A 164 -4.41 -15.89 18.45
C THR A 164 -4.36 -15.34 19.88
N GLY A 165 -4.72 -16.16 20.87
CA GLY A 165 -4.64 -15.79 22.28
C GLY A 165 -3.22 -15.45 22.77
N THR A 166 -2.17 -15.86 22.04
CA THR A 166 -0.76 -15.49 22.33
C THR A 166 -0.37 -14.14 21.73
N GLY A 167 -1.23 -13.52 20.92
CA GLY A 167 -0.98 -12.28 20.21
C GLY A 167 -0.32 -12.44 18.84
N ALA A 168 -0.07 -13.67 18.38
CA ALA A 168 0.34 -13.91 17.00
C ALA A 168 -0.82 -13.60 16.04
N GLU A 169 -0.52 -12.90 14.96
CA GLU A 169 -1.48 -12.39 13.99
C GLU A 169 -1.26 -13.04 12.62
N THR A 170 -2.33 -13.34 11.89
CA THR A 170 -2.24 -13.73 10.49
C THR A 170 -3.17 -12.88 9.65
N ALA A 171 -2.56 -12.15 8.72
CA ALA A 171 -3.24 -11.27 7.80
C ALA A 171 -3.50 -12.03 6.48
N VAL A 172 -4.77 -12.35 6.24
CA VAL A 172 -5.21 -13.16 5.11
C VAL A 172 -5.53 -12.27 3.90
N VAL A 173 -4.98 -12.66 2.75
CA VAL A 173 -5.41 -12.20 1.43
C VAL A 173 -6.23 -13.30 0.77
N LEU A 174 -7.52 -13.05 0.55
CA LEU A 174 -8.42 -13.97 -0.12
C LEU A 174 -8.20 -13.87 -1.64
N ASP A 175 -7.75 -14.97 -2.24
CA ASP A 175 -7.51 -15.06 -3.67
C ASP A 175 -8.69 -15.75 -4.37
N THR A 176 -9.54 -14.94 -5.00
CA THR A 176 -10.71 -15.38 -5.79
C THR A 176 -10.38 -15.83 -7.22
N GLY A 177 -9.10 -15.82 -7.60
CA GLY A 177 -8.64 -16.21 -8.93
C GLY A 177 -8.52 -15.05 -9.93
N ALA A 178 -7.93 -15.35 -11.09
CA ALA A 178 -7.76 -14.40 -12.18
C ALA A 178 -8.99 -14.39 -13.10
N ALA A 179 -9.29 -13.25 -13.72
CA ALA A 179 -10.42 -13.12 -14.66
C ALA A 179 -10.24 -13.97 -15.93
N SER A 180 -9.01 -14.32 -16.29
CA SER A 180 -8.71 -15.20 -17.42
C SER A 180 -7.41 -15.99 -17.21
N ALA A 181 -7.25 -17.07 -17.97
CA ALA A 181 -6.02 -17.87 -17.96
C ALA A 181 -4.78 -17.06 -18.37
N ALA A 182 -4.92 -16.11 -19.31
CA ALA A 182 -3.83 -15.25 -19.76
C ALA A 182 -3.29 -14.34 -18.63
N GLU A 183 -4.15 -13.98 -17.67
CA GLU A 183 -3.78 -13.13 -16.55
C GLU A 183 -3.30 -13.91 -15.31
N PHE A 184 -3.45 -15.23 -15.30
CA PHE A 184 -3.21 -16.07 -14.13
C PHE A 184 -1.83 -15.85 -13.49
N ALA A 185 -0.77 -15.87 -14.30
CA ALA A 185 0.60 -15.70 -13.80
C ALA A 185 0.83 -14.30 -13.19
N ARG A 186 0.26 -13.25 -13.80
CA ARG A 186 0.34 -11.88 -13.28
C ARG A 186 -0.42 -11.76 -11.97
N HIS A 187 -1.65 -12.27 -11.93
CA HIS A 187 -2.49 -12.29 -10.75
C HIS A 187 -1.83 -13.00 -9.58
N LEU A 188 -1.33 -14.22 -9.80
CA LEU A 188 -0.67 -15.00 -8.74
C LEU A 188 0.53 -14.25 -8.15
N ARG A 189 1.38 -13.64 -8.98
CA ARG A 189 2.52 -12.83 -8.53
C ARG A 189 2.07 -11.64 -7.67
N LEU A 190 0.98 -10.97 -8.06
CA LEU A 190 0.42 -9.85 -7.31
C LEU A 190 -0.14 -10.32 -5.95
N GLN A 191 -0.88 -11.42 -5.90
CA GLN A 191 -1.43 -11.94 -4.65
C GLN A 191 -0.36 -12.46 -3.69
N GLN A 192 0.65 -13.17 -4.21
CA GLN A 192 1.81 -13.59 -3.43
C GLN A 192 2.57 -12.39 -2.86
N ARG A 193 2.79 -11.35 -3.67
CA ARG A 193 3.46 -10.14 -3.18
C ARG A 193 2.62 -9.40 -2.14
N ARG A 194 1.31 -9.30 -2.33
CA ARG A 194 0.38 -8.72 -1.36
C ARG A 194 0.48 -9.43 0.00
N ALA A 195 0.38 -10.76 0.02
CA ALA A 195 0.55 -11.53 1.24
C ALA A 195 1.92 -11.25 1.90
N ALA A 196 3.01 -11.31 1.14
CA ALA A 196 4.35 -11.02 1.67
C ALA A 196 4.50 -9.60 2.24
N LEU A 197 3.75 -8.62 1.74
CA LEU A 197 3.74 -7.25 2.25
C LEU A 197 2.97 -7.09 3.57
N LEU A 198 2.01 -7.98 3.85
CA LEU A 198 1.28 -7.99 5.11
C LEU A 198 2.11 -8.54 6.27
N THR A 199 3.10 -9.39 5.96
CA THR A 199 4.11 -9.86 6.92
C THR A 199 4.90 -8.67 7.45
N ALA A 200 4.84 -8.43 8.75
CA ALA A 200 5.53 -7.31 9.38
C ALA A 200 6.61 -7.87 10.31
N PRO A 201 7.92 -7.75 9.99
CA PRO A 201 9.01 -8.47 10.67
C PRO A 201 9.10 -8.20 12.18
N ASP A 202 8.81 -6.97 12.58
CA ASP A 202 8.90 -6.53 13.98
C ASP A 202 7.63 -6.89 14.79
N THR A 203 6.63 -7.48 14.14
CA THR A 203 5.38 -7.91 14.75
C THR A 203 5.22 -9.42 14.55
N GLN A 204 4.55 -10.12 15.46
CA GLN A 204 4.19 -11.54 15.28
C GLN A 204 3.11 -11.71 14.20
N ARG A 205 3.15 -10.94 13.11
CA ARG A 205 2.15 -10.93 12.05
C ARG A 205 2.70 -11.50 10.76
N GLU A 206 2.11 -12.59 10.31
CA GLU A 206 2.40 -13.22 9.03
C GLU A 206 1.29 -12.92 8.01
N GLY A 207 1.69 -12.65 6.77
CA GLY A 207 0.75 -12.51 5.66
C GLY A 207 0.55 -13.83 4.91
N TYR A 208 -0.70 -14.24 4.74
CA TYR A 208 -1.06 -15.52 4.14
C TYR A 208 -2.01 -15.34 2.95
N ARG A 209 -1.67 -15.93 1.81
CA ARG A 209 -2.56 -15.99 0.64
C ARG A 209 -3.45 -17.22 0.75
N LEU A 210 -4.76 -17.02 0.86
CA LEU A 210 -5.76 -18.07 0.91
C LEU A 210 -6.53 -18.15 -0.41
N PRO A 211 -6.29 -19.18 -1.26
CA PRO A 211 -7.14 -19.44 -2.41
C PRO A 211 -8.59 -19.70 -1.98
N ALA A 212 -9.55 -18.94 -2.49
CA ALA A 212 -10.94 -18.97 -2.04
C ALA A 212 -11.58 -20.37 -2.21
N TRP A 213 -11.19 -21.13 -3.24
CA TRP A 213 -11.68 -22.51 -3.44
C TRP A 213 -11.39 -23.44 -2.25
N GLN A 214 -10.35 -23.16 -1.45
CA GLN A 214 -10.04 -23.95 -0.26
C GLN A 214 -11.11 -23.82 0.83
N LEU A 215 -11.87 -22.73 0.87
CA LEU A 215 -12.97 -22.56 1.80
C LEU A 215 -14.13 -23.54 1.54
N PHE A 216 -14.28 -23.97 0.28
CA PHE A 216 -15.29 -24.94 -0.16
C PHE A 216 -14.81 -26.39 -0.05
N ALA A 217 -13.49 -26.60 -0.09
CA ALA A 217 -12.94 -27.91 0.23
C ALA A 217 -13.20 -28.17 1.72
N ASN A 218 -13.92 -29.22 2.08
CA ASN A 218 -14.11 -29.67 3.47
C ASN A 218 -12.82 -30.20 4.14
N ARG A 219 -11.65 -29.71 3.71
CA ARG A 219 -10.39 -29.91 4.41
C ARG A 219 -10.30 -28.86 5.53
N PRO A 220 -9.66 -29.17 6.66
CA PRO A 220 -9.25 -28.11 7.57
C PRO A 220 -8.46 -27.11 6.74
N THR A 221 -8.86 -25.83 6.77
CA THR A 221 -8.04 -24.71 6.29
C THR A 221 -6.63 -24.98 6.83
N PRO A 222 -5.56 -24.87 6.01
CA PRO A 222 -4.20 -25.06 6.51
C PRO A 222 -4.11 -24.33 7.84
N GLN A 223 -3.71 -25.07 8.88
CA GLN A 223 -3.49 -24.45 10.17
C GLN A 223 -2.60 -23.25 9.86
N VAL A 224 -3.17 -22.08 10.09
CA VAL A 224 -2.38 -20.88 10.22
C VAL A 224 -1.54 -21.18 11.44
N GLU A 225 -0.38 -21.78 11.23
CA GLU A 225 0.53 -22.14 12.30
C GLU A 225 0.93 -20.83 12.99
N ALA A 226 0.73 -20.81 14.30
CA ALA A 226 1.02 -19.68 15.17
C ALA A 226 2.52 -19.33 15.19
#